data_AF-A0A5N6J0N7-F1
#
_entry.id   AF-A0A5N6J0N7-F1
#
_cell.length_a   1.000
_cell.length_b   1.000
_cell.length_c   1.000
_cell.angle_alpha   90.00
_cell.angle_beta   90.00
_cell.angle_gamma   90.00
#
_symmetry.space_group_name_H-M   'P 1'
#
loop_
_entity.id
_entity.type
_entity.pdbx_description
1 polymer ?
#
loop_
_entity_poly.entity_id
_entity_poly.type
_entity_poly.pdbx_seq_one_letter_code
_entity_poly.pdbx_strand_id
1 'polypeptide(L)'
;MTTLEPVFQCHCGLSYRRKEHLIRHAKCHSQTGSPKCPFCDKTFGRRDTLRQHVRTHHKNKEIPRGRAARACSYCRSRRSRCDGNLDAACGACLQRGIQCSFTQLSAGCQRERPLTPIGHTASPGLSLIQHSESIEKSSVKILPYVQAYFEKFHPYWPFLHRATFDPDHEPAFLLQSVTMIGLWMSDGGQRSAMDLHAHLTSSIYQQRDRWDVSRQQSEHKQHLHANKSASPDHWPVATYQGILLHLIFALLQGDQNRSDLRLTHTLPGTPSQLLIPLIRSCLQRNMFYYPSIFAQFNSASVPDVFIWVGIEEVKRFALALYKVYRRCRVDGTRLLSLADLQFAMPDSDELWHASSDLASRIPASYGDKNKEEYWISQTARLLQPGGAEFDWI
;
A
#
# COMPACT_ATOMS: atom_id res chain seq x y z
N MET A 1 8.54 -18.86 -39.17
CA MET A 1 7.42 -19.52 -38.46
C MET A 1 8.01 -20.58 -37.55
N THR A 2 8.21 -20.27 -36.27
CA THR A 2 8.66 -21.24 -35.26
C THR A 2 7.45 -21.65 -34.43
N THR A 3 7.05 -22.91 -34.55
CA THR A 3 5.97 -23.52 -33.78
C THR A 3 6.44 -23.74 -32.34
N LEU A 4 5.94 -22.93 -31.39
CA LEU A 4 6.12 -23.14 -29.95
C LEU A 4 5.42 -24.44 -29.52
N GLU A 5 6.20 -25.48 -29.23
CA GLU A 5 5.70 -26.76 -28.75
C GLU A 5 5.04 -26.64 -27.36
N PRO A 6 3.89 -27.29 -27.11
CA PRO A 6 3.24 -27.30 -25.81
C PRO A 6 3.95 -28.26 -24.83
N VAL A 7 4.59 -27.70 -23.80
CA VAL A 7 5.51 -28.44 -22.88
C VAL A 7 4.79 -29.21 -21.75
N PHE A 8 3.51 -28.94 -21.46
CA PHE A 8 2.81 -29.52 -20.30
C PHE A 8 1.60 -30.36 -20.69
N GLN A 9 1.76 -31.68 -20.71
CA GLN A 9 0.72 -32.63 -21.11
C GLN A 9 0.00 -33.25 -19.92
N CYS A 10 -1.33 -33.36 -20.00
CA CYS A 10 -2.14 -34.10 -19.05
C CYS A 10 -2.18 -35.59 -19.41
N HIS A 11 -2.40 -36.46 -18.42
CA HIS A 11 -2.58 -37.90 -18.63
C HIS A 11 -3.79 -38.25 -19.53
N CYS A 12 -4.66 -37.29 -19.86
CA CYS A 12 -5.74 -37.46 -20.84
C CYS A 12 -5.36 -37.02 -22.26
N GLY A 13 -4.08 -36.73 -22.53
CA GLY A 13 -3.56 -36.38 -23.85
C GLY A 13 -3.61 -34.90 -24.21
N LEU A 14 -4.30 -34.05 -23.43
CA LEU A 14 -4.36 -32.60 -23.69
C LEU A 14 -3.09 -31.88 -23.24
N SER A 15 -2.53 -31.08 -24.15
CA SER A 15 -1.30 -30.32 -23.90
C SER A 15 -1.59 -28.83 -23.72
N TYR A 16 -0.90 -28.24 -22.74
CA TYR A 16 -1.06 -26.85 -22.35
C TYR A 16 0.28 -26.13 -22.44
N ARG A 17 0.23 -24.86 -22.87
CA ARG A 17 1.41 -23.99 -22.90
C ARG A 17 1.86 -23.53 -21.51
N ARG A 18 1.00 -23.63 -20.49
CA ARG A 18 1.26 -23.17 -19.11
C ARG A 18 0.92 -24.26 -18.11
N LYS A 19 1.80 -24.48 -17.12
CA LYS A 19 1.62 -25.45 -16.03
C LYS A 19 0.36 -25.21 -15.21
N GLU A 20 -0.03 -23.96 -14.96
CA GLU A 20 -1.26 -23.63 -14.23
C GLU A 20 -2.52 -24.13 -14.97
N HIS A 21 -2.53 -24.05 -16.30
CA HIS A 21 -3.65 -24.53 -17.12
C HIS A 21 -3.75 -26.06 -17.05
N LEU A 22 -2.60 -26.75 -17.07
CA LEU A 22 -2.53 -28.19 -16.83
C LEU A 22 -3.04 -28.56 -15.44
N ILE A 23 -2.57 -27.90 -14.37
CA ILE A 23 -2.99 -28.16 -12.98
C ILE A 23 -4.50 -27.93 -12.81
N ARG A 24 -5.02 -26.86 -13.41
CA ARG A 24 -6.45 -26.54 -13.39
C ARG A 24 -7.27 -27.58 -14.15
N HIS A 25 -6.78 -28.04 -15.29
CA HIS A 25 -7.42 -29.09 -16.06
C HIS A 25 -7.36 -30.46 -15.35
N ALA A 26 -6.24 -30.79 -14.70
CA ALA A 26 -6.08 -32.04 -13.97
C ALA A 26 -7.08 -32.19 -12.82
N LYS A 27 -7.53 -31.07 -12.22
CA LYS A 27 -8.61 -31.06 -11.22
C LYS A 27 -9.97 -31.48 -11.77
N CYS A 28 -10.17 -31.51 -13.10
CA CYS A 28 -11.37 -32.06 -13.72
C CYS A 28 -11.39 -33.60 -13.69
N HIS A 29 -10.24 -34.26 -13.54
CA HIS A 29 -10.17 -35.72 -13.43
C HIS A 29 -10.52 -36.22 -12.03
N SER A 30 -10.31 -35.40 -11.00
CA SER A 30 -10.75 -35.70 -9.63
C SER A 30 -12.19 -35.21 -9.41
N GLN A 31 -13.18 -36.09 -9.43
CA GLN A 31 -14.57 -35.75 -9.04
C GLN A 31 -14.72 -35.43 -7.54
N THR A 32 -13.66 -35.61 -6.75
CA THR A 32 -13.62 -35.29 -5.32
C THR A 32 -13.48 -33.78 -5.11
N GLY A 33 -14.61 -33.08 -5.06
CA GLY A 33 -14.68 -31.65 -4.70
C GLY A 33 -15.30 -30.73 -5.75
N SER A 34 -15.90 -31.28 -6.80
CA SER A 34 -16.65 -30.50 -7.79
C SER A 34 -17.90 -29.86 -7.15
N PRO A 35 -18.07 -28.53 -7.20
CA PRO A 35 -19.23 -27.87 -6.61
C PRO A 35 -20.54 -28.24 -7.35
N LYS A 36 -21.48 -28.84 -6.62
CA LYS A 36 -22.84 -29.15 -7.10
C LYS A 36 -23.75 -27.92 -7.01
N CYS A 37 -24.65 -27.77 -7.97
CA CYS A 37 -25.69 -26.75 -7.87
C CYS A 37 -26.64 -27.07 -6.71
N PRO A 38 -26.94 -26.12 -5.81
CA PRO A 38 -27.91 -26.36 -4.74
C PRO A 38 -29.36 -26.35 -5.24
N PHE A 39 -29.61 -26.05 -6.51
CA PHE A 39 -30.94 -25.89 -7.10
C PHE A 39 -31.25 -26.90 -8.21
N CYS A 40 -30.29 -27.75 -8.59
CA CYS A 40 -30.49 -28.87 -9.52
C CYS A 40 -29.37 -29.90 -9.38
N ASP A 41 -29.49 -31.04 -10.07
CA ASP A 41 -28.52 -32.13 -9.94
C ASP A 41 -27.21 -31.97 -10.74
N LYS A 42 -26.97 -30.79 -11.33
CA LYS A 42 -25.76 -30.54 -12.11
C LYS A 42 -24.54 -30.30 -11.22
N THR A 43 -23.44 -30.96 -11.58
CA THR A 43 -22.13 -30.85 -10.92
C THR A 43 -21.14 -30.16 -11.84
N PHE A 44 -20.33 -29.23 -11.31
CA PHE A 44 -19.43 -28.41 -12.11
C PHE A 44 -17.99 -28.61 -11.66
N GLY A 45 -17.04 -28.66 -12.60
CA GLY A 45 -15.62 -28.78 -12.27
C GLY A 45 -15.02 -27.54 -11.58
N ARG A 46 -15.71 -26.38 -11.61
CA ARG A 46 -15.23 -25.12 -11.04
C ARG A 46 -16.36 -24.28 -10.42
N ARG A 47 -16.02 -23.42 -9.44
CA ARG A 47 -16.99 -22.55 -8.73
C ARG A 47 -17.51 -21.39 -9.57
N ASP A 48 -16.69 -20.84 -10.46
CA ASP A 48 -17.06 -19.78 -11.39
C ASP A 48 -18.05 -20.28 -12.44
N THR A 49 -17.83 -21.48 -12.99
CA THR A 49 -18.79 -22.13 -13.90
C THR A 49 -20.10 -22.47 -13.20
N LEU A 50 -20.08 -22.88 -11.93
CA LEU A 50 -21.29 -23.05 -11.14
C LEU A 50 -22.03 -21.72 -10.92
N ARG A 51 -21.33 -20.62 -10.60
CA ARG A 51 -21.95 -19.29 -10.44
C ARG A 51 -22.62 -18.82 -11.73
N GLN A 52 -21.95 -19.00 -12.87
CA GLN A 52 -22.52 -18.66 -14.16
C GLN A 52 -23.76 -19.51 -14.46
N HIS A 53 -23.71 -20.81 -14.17
CA HIS A 53 -24.87 -21.69 -14.29
C HIS A 53 -26.03 -21.21 -13.43
N VAL A 54 -25.82 -20.93 -12.14
CA VAL A 54 -26.88 -20.46 -11.25
C VAL A 54 -27.46 -19.12 -11.71
N ARG A 55 -26.62 -18.17 -12.14
CA ARG A 55 -27.09 -16.88 -12.68
C ARG A 55 -27.96 -17.02 -13.93
N THR A 56 -27.64 -17.97 -14.81
CA THR A 56 -28.30 -18.11 -16.11
C THR A 56 -29.54 -19.00 -16.05
N HIS A 57 -29.46 -20.11 -15.30
CA HIS A 57 -30.53 -21.12 -15.20
C HIS A 57 -31.45 -20.94 -14.00
N HIS A 58 -30.97 -20.34 -12.90
CA HIS A 58 -31.75 -20.11 -11.70
C HIS A 58 -31.84 -18.60 -11.45
N LYS A 59 -32.33 -17.86 -12.48
CA LYS A 59 -32.52 -16.41 -12.45
C LYS A 59 -33.22 -16.02 -11.12
N ASN A 60 -32.65 -15.05 -10.41
CA ASN A 60 -33.03 -14.60 -9.05
C ASN A 60 -32.58 -15.47 -7.86
N LYS A 61 -31.66 -16.43 -8.05
CA LYS A 61 -31.02 -17.15 -6.92
C LYS A 61 -29.51 -16.93 -6.92
N GLU A 62 -28.93 -16.69 -5.75
CA GLU A 62 -27.48 -16.66 -5.55
C GLU A 62 -27.01 -17.93 -4.81
N ILE A 63 -25.77 -18.36 -5.07
CA ILE A 63 -25.16 -19.43 -4.29
C ILE A 63 -24.84 -18.87 -2.90
N PRO A 64 -25.25 -19.52 -1.80
CA PRO A 64 -24.86 -19.10 -0.45
C PRO A 64 -23.34 -18.95 -0.38
N ARG A 65 -22.88 -17.73 -0.07
CA ARG A 65 -21.45 -17.45 0.01
C ARG A 65 -20.87 -18.21 1.18
N GLY A 66 -20.08 -19.25 0.91
CA GLY A 66 -19.32 -19.99 1.94
C GLY A 66 -18.17 -19.21 2.58
N ARG A 67 -18.29 -17.88 2.70
CA ARG A 67 -17.40 -17.01 3.45
C ARG A 67 -18.28 -16.07 4.25
N ALA A 68 -18.26 -16.22 5.56
CA ALA A 68 -18.89 -15.28 6.46
C ALA A 68 -18.35 -13.87 6.22
N ALA A 69 -19.23 -12.87 6.17
CA ALA A 69 -18.82 -11.45 6.14
C ALA A 69 -17.99 -11.08 7.38
N ARG A 70 -18.15 -11.83 8.46
CA ARG A 70 -17.40 -11.68 9.70
C ARG A 70 -17.09 -13.05 10.29
N ALA A 71 -15.82 -13.35 10.50
CA ALA A 71 -15.41 -14.51 11.29
C ALA A 71 -15.72 -14.28 12.78
N CYS A 72 -16.13 -15.33 13.50
CA CYS A 72 -16.27 -15.26 14.96
C CYS A 72 -14.94 -14.90 15.62
N SER A 73 -14.99 -14.45 16.88
CA SER A 73 -13.82 -14.05 17.68
C SER A 73 -12.71 -15.12 17.65
N TYR A 74 -13.08 -16.38 17.85
CA TYR A 74 -12.18 -17.52 17.85
C TYR A 74 -11.55 -17.81 16.47
N CYS A 75 -12.35 -17.91 15.42
CA CYS A 75 -11.81 -18.19 14.09
C CYS A 75 -10.92 -17.05 13.57
N ARG A 76 -11.25 -15.80 13.93
CA ARG A 76 -10.46 -14.61 13.62
C ARG A 76 -9.09 -14.65 14.28
N SER A 77 -8.99 -14.94 15.58
CA SER A 77 -7.71 -14.98 16.29
C SER A 77 -6.76 -16.06 15.77
N ARG A 78 -7.33 -17.17 15.28
CA ARG A 78 -6.57 -18.30 14.69
C ARG A 78 -6.33 -18.19 13.18
N ARG A 79 -6.79 -17.11 12.53
CA ARG A 79 -6.78 -16.96 11.06
C ARG A 79 -7.37 -18.18 10.32
N SER A 80 -8.38 -18.80 10.92
CA SER A 80 -9.00 -20.03 10.40
C SER A 80 -10.33 -19.72 9.71
N ARG A 81 -10.74 -20.60 8.80
CA ARG A 81 -11.98 -20.40 8.02
C ARG A 81 -13.20 -20.48 8.94
N CYS A 82 -14.06 -19.46 8.84
CA CYS A 82 -15.34 -19.38 9.53
C CYS A 82 -16.47 -19.36 8.51
N ASP A 83 -17.42 -20.27 8.65
CA ASP A 83 -18.67 -20.33 7.90
C ASP A 83 -19.71 -19.33 8.43
N GLY A 84 -19.51 -18.83 9.65
CA GLY A 84 -20.16 -17.64 10.23
C GLY A 84 -21.68 -17.64 10.19
N ASN A 85 -22.25 -18.63 10.84
CA ASN A 85 -23.64 -18.61 11.23
C ASN A 85 -23.83 -17.56 12.36
N LEU A 86 -24.66 -16.55 12.14
CA LEU A 86 -24.92 -15.49 13.13
C LEU A 86 -25.90 -15.96 14.23
N ASP A 87 -26.69 -17.00 13.94
CA ASP A 87 -27.75 -17.51 14.81
C ASP A 87 -27.37 -18.85 15.49
N ALA A 88 -26.20 -19.42 15.16
CA ALA A 88 -25.67 -20.63 15.80
C ALA A 88 -24.13 -20.64 15.81
N ALA A 89 -23.53 -21.50 16.64
CA ALA A 89 -22.08 -21.69 16.61
C ALA A 89 -21.60 -22.10 15.21
N CYS A 90 -20.52 -21.48 14.73
CA CYS A 90 -19.93 -21.80 13.43
C CYS A 90 -19.47 -23.28 13.43
N GLY A 91 -19.55 -23.98 12.29
CA GLY A 91 -19.31 -25.43 12.23
C GLY A 91 -17.93 -25.84 12.76
N ALA A 92 -16.92 -24.98 12.54
CA ALA A 92 -15.56 -25.19 13.04
C ALA A 92 -15.44 -25.09 14.57
N CYS A 93 -16.26 -24.26 15.21
CA CYS A 93 -16.33 -24.11 16.67
C CYS A 93 -17.19 -25.22 17.30
N LEU A 94 -18.32 -25.56 16.67
CA LEU A 94 -19.22 -26.62 17.13
C LEU A 94 -18.51 -27.99 17.15
N GLN A 95 -17.79 -28.33 16.07
CA GLN A 95 -17.04 -29.59 15.99
C GLN A 95 -15.93 -29.68 17.05
N ARG A 96 -15.41 -28.54 17.53
CA ARG A 96 -14.32 -28.47 18.50
C ARG A 96 -14.80 -28.25 19.93
N GLY A 97 -16.12 -28.13 20.15
CA GLY A 97 -16.69 -27.83 21.47
C GLY A 97 -16.27 -26.46 22.03
N ILE A 98 -15.92 -25.51 21.16
CA ILE A 98 -15.41 -24.19 21.56
C ILE A 98 -16.54 -23.16 21.47
N GLN A 99 -16.68 -22.33 22.50
CA GLN A 99 -17.70 -21.29 22.54
C GLN A 99 -17.50 -20.29 21.40
N CYS A 100 -18.50 -20.20 20.54
CA CYS A 100 -18.51 -19.31 19.38
C CYS A 100 -19.19 -17.99 19.77
N SER A 101 -18.48 -16.87 19.67
CA SER A 101 -19.05 -15.54 19.95
C SER A 101 -18.87 -14.57 18.79
N PHE A 102 -19.96 -13.86 18.48
CA PHE A 102 -19.98 -12.70 17.61
C PHE A 102 -20.38 -11.51 18.50
N THR A 103 -19.54 -10.48 18.61
CA THR A 103 -19.92 -9.27 19.37
C THR A 103 -21.08 -8.58 18.65
N GLN A 104 -22.30 -8.67 19.21
CA GLN A 104 -23.51 -8.03 18.70
C GLN A 104 -23.60 -6.57 19.19
N LEU A 105 -23.98 -5.66 18.29
CA LEU A 105 -24.65 -4.40 18.64
C LEU A 105 -26.15 -4.70 18.53
N SER A 106 -26.85 -4.81 19.67
CA SER A 106 -28.28 -5.10 19.72
C SER A 106 -29.11 -3.83 19.60
N ALA A 107 -30.17 -3.93 18.80
CA ALA A 107 -31.19 -2.92 18.52
C ALA A 107 -32.12 -2.63 19.72
N GLY A 108 -32.79 -1.47 19.70
CA GLY A 108 -33.97 -1.20 20.53
C GLY A 108 -34.38 0.28 20.57
N CYS A 109 -35.46 0.62 19.85
CA CYS A 109 -36.21 1.88 19.96
C CYS A 109 -37.45 1.63 20.82
N GLN A 110 -37.83 2.50 21.77
CA GLN A 110 -39.22 2.96 22.06
C GLN A 110 -39.21 4.24 22.94
N ARG A 111 -40.28 5.04 22.81
CA ARG A 111 -40.53 6.41 23.30
C ARG A 111 -41.04 6.47 24.75
N GLU A 112 -40.77 7.57 25.47
CA GLU A 112 -41.77 8.45 26.13
C GLU A 112 -41.10 9.68 26.84
N ARG A 113 -41.81 10.81 26.88
CA ARG A 113 -41.60 12.08 27.63
C ARG A 113 -42.68 12.14 28.74
N PRO A 114 -42.70 13.07 29.74
CA PRO A 114 -41.86 14.25 30.06
C PRO A 114 -41.47 14.30 31.58
N LEU A 115 -40.66 15.20 32.17
CA LEU A 115 -40.82 16.64 32.49
C LEU A 115 -39.53 17.10 33.20
N THR A 116 -39.05 18.31 32.93
CA THR A 116 -37.99 19.07 33.65
C THR A 116 -38.56 19.75 34.91
N PRO A 117 -37.80 20.16 35.98
CA PRO A 117 -36.80 21.24 35.89
C PRO A 117 -35.54 21.24 36.83
N ILE A 118 -34.48 21.85 36.26
CA ILE A 118 -33.46 22.77 36.82
C ILE A 118 -32.38 22.23 37.79
N GLY A 119 -31.10 22.44 37.42
CA GLY A 119 -30.00 22.60 38.37
C GLY A 119 -28.57 22.31 37.86
N HIS A 120 -27.90 23.34 37.33
CA HIS A 120 -26.44 23.57 37.33
C HIS A 120 -25.45 22.75 36.44
N THR A 121 -25.03 23.44 35.37
CA THR A 121 -23.63 23.67 34.90
C THR A 121 -22.65 22.48 34.74
N ALA A 122 -22.52 21.99 33.51
CA ALA A 122 -21.25 21.67 32.84
C ALA A 122 -21.50 21.52 31.32
N SER A 123 -20.58 22.05 30.50
CA SER A 123 -20.70 22.21 29.05
C SER A 123 -20.84 20.89 28.27
N PRO A 124 -21.67 20.85 27.21
CA PRO A 124 -21.85 19.71 26.33
C PRO A 124 -21.02 19.85 25.05
N GLY A 125 -20.22 18.83 24.72
CA GLY A 125 -19.64 18.66 23.38
C GLY A 125 -20.46 17.66 22.56
N LEU A 126 -21.61 18.09 22.05
CA LEU A 126 -22.39 17.35 21.06
C LEU A 126 -21.90 17.71 19.65
N SER A 127 -21.54 16.67 18.90
CA SER A 127 -21.85 16.44 17.48
C SER A 127 -21.89 17.64 16.52
N LEU A 128 -20.95 17.66 15.57
CA LEU A 128 -21.18 18.05 14.17
C LEU A 128 -19.90 17.90 13.37
N ILE A 129 -19.74 16.80 12.64
CA ILE A 129 -19.28 16.84 11.23
C ILE A 129 -20.10 15.78 10.48
N GLN A 130 -21.32 16.16 10.11
CA GLN A 130 -21.96 15.65 8.90
C GLN A 130 -21.22 16.26 7.69
N HIS A 131 -21.15 15.47 6.62
CA HIS A 131 -20.63 15.79 5.28
C HIS A 131 -19.11 15.69 5.05
N SER A 132 -18.63 14.46 4.85
CA SER A 132 -17.87 14.13 3.63
C SER A 132 -17.95 12.62 3.31
N GLU A 133 -19.16 12.10 3.15
CA GLU A 133 -19.41 10.74 2.64
C GLU A 133 -19.00 10.52 1.15
N SER A 134 -18.23 11.42 0.55
CA SER A 134 -18.14 11.51 -0.91
C SER A 134 -16.98 10.76 -1.56
N ILE A 135 -15.95 10.32 -0.82
CA ILE A 135 -14.73 9.73 -1.44
C ILE A 135 -14.42 8.30 -0.94
N GLU A 136 -14.87 7.90 0.25
CA GLU A 136 -14.36 6.69 0.92
C GLU A 136 -14.99 5.34 0.48
N LYS A 137 -16.11 5.32 -0.25
CA LYS A 137 -16.90 4.08 -0.45
C LYS A 137 -17.00 3.54 -1.88
N SER A 138 -16.18 4.02 -2.81
CA SER A 138 -16.15 3.40 -4.13
C SER A 138 -14.75 3.48 -4.70
N SER A 139 -14.00 2.37 -4.64
CA SER A 139 -12.74 2.24 -5.38
C SER A 139 -12.92 2.64 -6.85
N VAL A 140 -14.10 2.36 -7.44
CA VAL A 140 -14.49 2.79 -8.79
C VAL A 140 -14.46 4.32 -9.00
N LYS A 141 -14.75 5.14 -7.98
CA LYS A 141 -14.74 6.61 -8.09
C LYS A 141 -13.35 7.22 -8.02
N ILE A 142 -12.37 6.55 -7.41
CA ILE A 142 -11.00 7.08 -7.27
C ILE A 142 -10.05 6.61 -8.38
N LEU A 143 -10.38 5.48 -9.05
CA LEU A 143 -9.56 4.90 -10.11
C LEU A 143 -9.13 5.89 -11.21
N PRO A 144 -9.99 6.79 -11.73
CA PRO A 144 -9.57 7.76 -12.73
C PRO A 144 -8.43 8.68 -12.24
N TYR A 145 -8.43 9.03 -10.96
CA TYR A 145 -7.40 9.88 -10.36
C TYR A 145 -6.12 9.08 -10.07
N VAL A 146 -6.23 7.82 -9.63
CA VAL A 146 -5.08 6.92 -9.52
C VAL A 146 -4.41 6.72 -10.88
N GLN A 147 -5.20 6.57 -11.95
CA GLN A 147 -4.68 6.49 -13.31
C GLN A 147 -3.99 7.79 -13.73
N ALA A 148 -4.61 8.94 -13.48
CA ALA A 148 -4.03 10.25 -13.75
C ALA A 148 -2.69 10.46 -13.02
N TYR A 149 -2.55 9.97 -11.78
CA TYR A 149 -1.27 9.97 -11.06
C TYR A 149 -0.19 9.22 -11.83
N PHE A 150 -0.45 7.97 -12.22
CA PHE A 150 0.53 7.12 -12.90
C PHE A 150 0.84 7.57 -14.34
N GLU A 151 -0.05 8.32 -14.99
CA GLU A 151 0.14 8.80 -16.36
C GLU A 151 0.80 10.17 -16.43
N LYS A 152 0.48 11.08 -15.50
CA LYS A 152 0.91 12.48 -15.59
C LYS A 152 1.99 12.86 -14.58
N PHE A 153 1.99 12.29 -13.38
CA PHE A 153 2.93 12.64 -12.31
C PHE A 153 4.07 11.62 -12.17
N HIS A 154 3.73 10.34 -12.12
CA HIS A 154 4.69 9.25 -11.92
C HIS A 154 5.89 9.24 -12.88
N PRO A 155 5.76 9.58 -14.18
CA PRO A 155 6.92 9.63 -15.08
C PRO A 155 8.04 10.58 -14.62
N TYR A 156 7.70 11.61 -13.83
CA TYR A 156 8.65 12.59 -13.30
C TYR A 156 9.04 12.34 -11.84
N TRP A 157 8.27 11.53 -11.14
CA TRP A 157 8.45 11.22 -9.71
C TRP A 157 8.17 9.73 -9.45
N PRO A 158 8.99 8.81 -9.99
CA PRO A 158 8.65 7.39 -10.08
C PRO A 158 8.97 6.61 -8.80
N PHE A 159 8.46 6.99 -7.63
CA PHE A 159 8.79 6.31 -6.36
C PHE A 159 7.69 5.37 -5.82
N LEU A 160 6.67 5.10 -6.64
CA LEU A 160 5.67 4.04 -6.43
C LEU A 160 5.69 3.10 -7.62
N HIS A 161 5.66 1.79 -7.41
CA HIS A 161 5.65 0.86 -8.54
C HIS A 161 4.23 0.57 -9.07
N ARG A 162 3.97 0.93 -10.34
CA ARG A 162 2.62 0.88 -10.95
C ARG A 162 1.98 -0.50 -10.91
N ALA A 163 2.75 -1.57 -11.18
CA ALA A 163 2.18 -2.91 -11.29
C ALA A 163 1.92 -3.59 -9.94
N THR A 164 2.53 -3.10 -8.84
CA THR A 164 2.29 -3.63 -7.48
C THR A 164 1.34 -2.76 -6.67
N PHE A 165 1.09 -1.52 -7.09
CA PHE A 165 0.12 -0.64 -6.45
C PHE A 165 -1.31 -1.14 -6.68
N ASP A 166 -1.95 -1.64 -5.62
CA ASP A 166 -3.33 -2.14 -5.67
C ASP A 166 -4.25 -1.28 -4.79
N PRO A 167 -5.10 -0.42 -5.38
CA PRO A 167 -6.00 0.46 -4.65
C PRO A 167 -6.87 -0.22 -3.59
N ASP A 168 -7.18 -1.51 -3.74
CA ASP A 168 -8.01 -2.25 -2.77
C ASP A 168 -7.20 -2.77 -1.56
N HIS A 169 -5.87 -2.80 -1.66
CA HIS A 169 -4.97 -3.35 -0.64
C HIS A 169 -3.96 -2.32 -0.09
N GLU A 170 -3.85 -1.15 -0.70
CA GLU A 170 -3.00 -0.07 -0.19
C GLU A 170 -3.53 0.54 1.12
N PRO A 171 -2.65 0.97 2.04
CA PRO A 171 -3.06 1.75 3.19
C PRO A 171 -3.80 3.02 2.76
N ALA A 172 -4.91 3.32 3.44
CA ALA A 172 -5.80 4.42 3.10
C ALA A 172 -5.06 5.76 2.93
N PHE A 173 -4.07 6.03 3.78
CA PHE A 173 -3.27 7.25 3.70
C PHE A 173 -2.49 7.37 2.38
N LEU A 174 -1.80 6.31 1.95
CA LEU A 174 -1.06 6.32 0.68
C LEU A 174 -2.02 6.46 -0.50
N LEU A 175 -3.13 5.72 -0.49
CA LEU A 175 -4.15 5.79 -1.52
C LEU A 175 -4.76 7.19 -1.65
N GLN A 176 -5.04 7.84 -0.52
CA GLN A 176 -5.53 9.23 -0.48
C GLN A 176 -4.48 10.21 -0.98
N SER A 177 -3.20 10.06 -0.62
CA SER A 177 -2.11 10.90 -1.15
C SER A 177 -1.93 10.76 -2.66
N VAL A 178 -2.03 9.54 -3.20
CA VAL A 178 -2.00 9.28 -4.65
C VAL A 178 -3.22 9.91 -5.33
N THR A 179 -4.41 9.73 -4.75
CA THR A 179 -5.66 10.32 -5.26
C THR A 179 -5.60 11.84 -5.26
N MET A 180 -5.01 12.46 -4.23
CA MET A 180 -4.81 13.91 -4.11
C MET A 180 -4.00 14.47 -5.29
N ILE A 181 -2.86 13.83 -5.60
CA ILE A 181 -2.05 14.23 -6.76
C ILE A 181 -2.82 13.95 -8.06
N GLY A 182 -3.49 12.80 -8.16
CA GLY A 182 -4.35 12.47 -9.31
C GLY A 182 -5.43 13.52 -9.60
N LEU A 183 -6.11 13.98 -8.56
CA LEU A 183 -7.08 15.07 -8.61
C LEU A 183 -6.45 16.38 -9.08
N TRP A 184 -5.25 16.71 -8.60
CA TRP A 184 -4.51 17.90 -9.04
C TRP A 184 -4.24 17.90 -10.54
N MET A 185 -3.81 16.74 -11.05
CA MET A 185 -3.46 16.52 -12.46
C MET A 185 -4.69 16.34 -13.37
N SER A 186 -5.89 16.32 -12.80
CA SER A 186 -7.15 16.17 -13.53
C SER A 186 -7.87 17.51 -13.69
N ASP A 187 -8.62 17.66 -14.77
CA ASP A 187 -9.39 18.87 -15.00
C ASP A 187 -10.52 18.99 -13.99
N GLY A 188 -10.60 20.14 -13.31
CA GLY A 188 -11.63 20.42 -12.30
C GLY A 188 -11.43 19.75 -10.93
N GLY A 189 -10.37 18.97 -10.73
CA GLY A 189 -10.10 18.28 -9.47
C GLY A 189 -9.36 19.08 -8.39
N GLN A 190 -8.90 20.31 -8.71
CA GLN A 190 -7.95 21.05 -7.87
C GLN A 190 -8.50 21.41 -6.49
N ARG A 191 -9.77 21.84 -6.41
CA ARG A 191 -10.39 22.19 -5.12
C ARG A 191 -10.48 20.97 -4.20
N SER A 192 -10.92 19.84 -4.75
CA SER A 192 -10.97 18.57 -4.00
C SER A 192 -9.58 18.07 -3.61
N ALA A 193 -8.55 18.30 -4.45
CA ALA A 193 -7.17 18.00 -4.09
C ALA A 193 -6.68 18.86 -2.91
N MET A 194 -7.00 20.16 -2.89
CA MET A 194 -6.67 21.06 -1.77
C MET A 194 -7.40 20.67 -0.48
N ASP A 195 -8.69 20.35 -0.56
CA ASP A 195 -9.47 19.89 0.60
C ASP A 195 -8.91 18.58 1.17
N LEU A 196 -8.55 17.65 0.28
CA LEU A 196 -7.93 16.38 0.66
C LEU A 196 -6.52 16.60 1.25
N HIS A 197 -5.72 17.51 0.70
CA HIS A 197 -4.43 17.89 1.27
C HIS A 197 -4.58 18.42 2.70
N ALA A 198 -5.54 19.33 2.96
CA ALA A 198 -5.80 19.86 4.29
C ALA A 198 -6.23 18.76 5.29
N HIS A 199 -7.05 17.80 4.83
CA HIS A 199 -7.42 16.64 5.63
C HIS A 199 -6.21 15.77 5.98
N LEU A 200 -5.38 15.45 4.97
CA LEU A 200 -4.18 14.65 5.14
C LEU A 200 -3.15 15.31 6.06
N THR A 201 -3.02 16.66 6.04
CA THR A 201 -2.18 17.38 7.02
C THR A 201 -2.55 16.98 8.44
N SER A 202 -3.84 17.03 8.78
CA SER A 202 -4.33 16.67 10.11
C SER A 202 -4.03 15.22 10.45
N SER A 203 -4.25 14.29 9.51
CA SER A 203 -3.95 12.87 9.69
C SER A 203 -2.46 12.59 9.93
N ILE A 204 -1.55 13.28 9.24
CA ILE A 204 -0.10 13.10 9.40
C ILE A 204 0.34 13.46 10.82
N TYR A 205 -0.16 14.58 11.36
CA TYR A 205 0.17 15.02 12.71
C TYR A 205 -0.46 14.12 13.78
N GLN A 206 -1.69 13.64 13.58
CA GLN A 206 -2.33 12.69 14.51
C GLN A 206 -1.58 11.36 14.59
N GLN A 207 -0.98 10.91 13.50
CA GLN A 207 -0.25 9.63 13.44
C GLN A 207 1.25 9.78 13.67
N ARG A 208 1.73 10.97 14.08
CA ARG A 208 3.15 11.31 14.17
C ARG A 208 3.96 10.31 14.97
N ASP A 209 3.47 9.89 16.14
CA ASP A 209 4.20 8.97 17.02
C ASP A 209 4.41 7.57 16.42
N ARG A 210 3.64 7.21 15.38
CA ARG A 210 3.75 5.92 14.69
C ARG A 210 4.84 5.89 13.63
N TRP A 211 5.27 7.06 13.14
CA TRP A 211 6.20 7.14 12.01
C TRP A 211 7.46 7.98 12.31
N ASP A 212 7.37 8.96 13.22
CA ASP A 212 8.46 9.85 13.64
C ASP A 212 9.27 9.23 14.78
N VAL A 213 10.24 8.37 14.43
CA VAL A 213 11.14 7.74 15.41
C VAL A 213 12.15 8.73 16.01
N SER A 214 12.29 9.92 15.41
CA SER A 214 13.23 10.92 15.90
C SER A 214 12.86 11.47 17.29
N ARG A 215 11.59 11.35 17.68
CA ARG A 215 11.08 11.74 19.01
C ARG A 215 11.27 10.67 20.08
N GLN A 216 11.43 9.40 19.69
CA GLN A 216 11.50 8.27 20.63
C GLN A 216 12.89 8.16 21.30
N GLN A 217 13.93 8.70 20.65
CA GLN A 217 15.30 8.70 21.21
C GLN A 217 15.53 9.71 22.35
N SER A 218 14.70 10.76 22.48
CA SER A 218 14.83 11.70 23.60
C SER A 218 14.41 11.09 24.95
N GLU A 219 13.58 10.05 24.96
CA GLU A 219 13.09 9.39 26.18
C GLU A 219 13.89 8.12 26.53
N HIS A 220 14.53 7.47 25.55
CA HIS A 220 15.23 6.18 25.75
C HIS A 220 16.67 6.28 26.28
N LYS A 221 17.21 7.48 26.53
CA LYS A 221 18.55 7.61 27.15
C LYS A 221 18.59 7.21 28.65
N GLN A 222 17.46 6.87 29.27
CA GLN A 222 17.41 6.41 30.68
C GLN A 222 17.29 4.89 30.88
N HIS A 223 16.99 4.11 29.84
CA HIS A 223 16.93 2.64 29.98
C HIS A 223 17.96 1.97 29.09
N LEU A 224 19.22 2.02 29.55
CA LEU A 224 20.25 1.10 29.08
C LEU A 224 19.88 -0.35 29.46
N HIS A 225 20.06 -1.24 28.49
CA HIS A 225 20.09 -2.71 28.61
C HIS A 225 18.76 -3.43 28.89
N ALA A 226 17.95 -3.66 27.85
CA ALA A 226 17.19 -4.90 27.73
C ALA A 226 16.79 -5.21 26.27
N ASN A 227 17.05 -6.45 25.84
CA ASN A 227 16.53 -7.13 24.65
C ASN A 227 17.06 -6.73 23.26
N LYS A 228 18.27 -7.22 22.97
CA LYS A 228 18.64 -7.71 21.63
C LYS A 228 17.84 -8.97 21.28
N SER A 229 16.58 -8.80 20.91
CA SER A 229 15.80 -9.78 20.13
C SER A 229 14.57 -9.13 19.48
N ALA A 230 14.66 -7.86 19.11
CA ALA A 230 13.66 -7.23 18.27
C ALA A 230 13.78 -7.83 16.86
N SER A 231 12.70 -8.42 16.35
CA SER A 231 12.51 -8.63 14.91
C SER A 231 12.83 -7.32 14.17
N PRO A 232 13.38 -7.36 12.95
CA PRO A 232 13.61 -6.13 12.20
C PRO A 232 12.31 -5.32 12.14
N ASP A 233 12.31 -4.12 12.71
CA ASP A 233 11.17 -3.22 12.64
C ASP A 233 10.86 -2.97 11.16
N HIS A 234 9.72 -3.50 10.70
CA HIS A 234 9.26 -3.27 9.34
C HIS A 234 9.09 -1.77 9.11
N TRP A 235 9.68 -1.28 8.02
CA TRP A 235 9.62 0.14 7.71
C TRP A 235 8.21 0.55 7.27
N PRO A 236 7.68 1.70 7.73
CA PRO A 236 6.39 2.22 7.29
C PRO A 236 6.51 2.92 5.93
N VAL A 237 7.00 2.22 4.90
CA VAL A 237 7.34 2.77 3.57
C VAL A 237 6.15 3.50 2.96
N ALA A 238 4.96 2.90 2.97
CA ALA A 238 3.73 3.52 2.46
C ALA A 238 3.38 4.85 3.14
N THR A 239 3.61 4.95 4.45
CA THR A 239 3.41 6.20 5.19
C THR A 239 4.44 7.25 4.75
N TYR A 240 5.71 6.88 4.62
CA TYR A 240 6.76 7.79 4.18
C TYR A 240 6.54 8.28 2.75
N GLN A 241 6.13 7.40 1.83
CA GLN A 241 5.73 7.75 0.47
C GLN A 241 4.54 8.72 0.47
N GLY A 242 3.51 8.46 1.30
CA GLY A 242 2.35 9.34 1.43
C GLY A 242 2.70 10.73 1.99
N ILE A 243 3.61 10.82 2.96
CA ILE A 243 4.13 12.11 3.48
C ILE A 243 4.94 12.82 2.40
N LEU A 244 5.79 12.12 1.64
CA LEU A 244 6.55 12.72 0.56
C LEU A 244 5.63 13.29 -0.53
N LEU A 245 4.58 12.58 -0.92
CA LEU A 245 3.55 13.08 -1.85
C LEU A 245 2.85 14.33 -1.30
N HIS A 246 2.56 14.36 0.01
CA HIS A 246 2.00 15.53 0.68
C HIS A 246 2.93 16.75 0.60
N LEU A 247 4.23 16.56 0.85
CA LEU A 247 5.25 17.61 0.71
C LEU A 247 5.38 18.11 -0.74
N ILE A 248 5.40 17.19 -1.71
CA ILE A 248 5.46 17.54 -3.14
C ILE A 248 4.21 18.34 -3.55
N PHE A 249 3.02 17.95 -3.08
CA PHE A 249 1.79 18.69 -3.35
C PHE A 249 1.85 20.14 -2.84
N ALA A 250 2.42 20.35 -1.64
CA ALA A 250 2.61 21.69 -1.10
C ALA A 250 3.54 22.57 -1.98
N LEU A 251 4.54 21.96 -2.64
CA LEU A 251 5.39 22.65 -3.61
C LEU A 251 4.66 22.96 -4.92
N LEU A 252 3.85 22.02 -5.41
CA LEU A 252 3.06 22.20 -6.63
C LEU A 252 2.02 23.33 -6.52
N GLN A 253 1.47 23.54 -5.33
CA GLN A 253 0.54 24.66 -5.07
C GLN A 253 1.21 26.03 -5.17
N GLY A 254 2.54 26.11 -4.99
CA GLY A 254 3.28 27.36 -5.14
C GLY A 254 3.48 27.78 -6.59
N ASP A 255 3.25 26.88 -7.55
CA ASP A 255 3.48 27.13 -8.96
C ASP A 255 2.22 27.62 -9.68
N GLN A 256 2.37 28.63 -10.55
CA GLN A 256 1.30 29.07 -11.42
C GLN A 256 1.07 28.10 -12.58
N ASN A 257 2.09 27.32 -12.97
CA ASN A 257 1.96 26.30 -13.99
C ASN A 257 1.78 24.91 -13.35
N ARG A 258 0.55 24.38 -13.42
CA ARG A 258 0.16 23.07 -12.85
C ARG A 258 1.00 21.89 -13.37
N SER A 259 1.57 22.03 -14.57
CA SER A 259 2.36 20.98 -15.23
C SER A 259 3.86 21.13 -14.98
N ASP A 260 4.30 22.18 -14.27
CA ASP A 260 5.71 22.33 -13.92
C ASP A 260 6.05 21.45 -12.71
N LEU A 261 6.59 20.28 -13.01
CA LEU A 261 7.01 19.29 -12.01
C LEU A 261 8.47 19.46 -11.57
N ARG A 262 9.10 20.60 -11.93
CA ARG A 262 10.48 20.94 -11.52
C ARG A 262 10.58 21.41 -10.06
N LEU A 263 9.45 21.75 -9.43
CA LEU A 263 9.34 22.19 -8.03
C LEU A 263 10.33 23.33 -7.70
N THR A 264 10.15 24.49 -8.34
CA THR A 264 11.07 25.63 -8.24
C THR A 264 10.84 26.51 -7.01
N HIS A 265 9.74 26.30 -6.28
CA HIS A 265 9.31 27.12 -5.15
C HIS A 265 9.85 26.62 -3.81
N THR A 266 9.92 27.52 -2.83
CA THR A 266 10.25 27.16 -1.44
C THR A 266 9.06 26.55 -0.72
N LEU A 267 9.30 25.50 0.06
CA LEU A 267 8.26 24.82 0.83
C LEU A 267 7.63 25.77 1.88
N PRO A 268 6.29 25.85 1.97
CA PRO A 268 5.62 26.63 3.00
C PRO A 268 5.99 26.18 4.43
N GLY A 269 5.74 27.05 5.42
CA GLY A 269 6.20 26.86 6.80
C GLY A 269 5.63 25.65 7.54
N THR A 270 4.40 25.21 7.26
CA THR A 270 3.81 24.03 7.94
C THR A 270 4.34 22.71 7.35
N PRO A 271 4.36 22.49 6.02
CA PRO A 271 4.97 21.30 5.43
C PRO A 271 6.47 21.16 5.73
N SER A 272 7.23 22.25 5.87
CA SER A 272 8.67 22.18 6.21
C SER A 272 8.93 21.56 7.58
N GLN A 273 7.97 21.66 8.51
CA GLN A 273 8.03 20.99 9.83
C GLN A 273 7.90 19.47 9.74
N LEU A 274 7.39 18.92 8.62
CA LEU A 274 7.26 17.48 8.39
C LEU A 274 8.49 16.88 7.70
N LEU A 275 9.17 17.67 6.87
CA LEU A 275 10.34 17.23 6.11
C LEU A 275 11.51 16.81 7.02
N ILE A 276 11.83 17.62 8.05
CA ILE A 276 12.94 17.33 8.97
C ILE A 276 12.70 16.02 9.75
N PRO A 277 11.56 15.79 10.42
CA PRO A 277 11.29 14.53 11.10
C PRO A 277 11.27 13.32 10.16
N LEU A 278 10.78 13.47 8.93
CA LEU A 278 10.78 12.40 7.93
C LEU A 278 12.22 11.98 7.59
N ILE A 279 13.09 12.94 7.26
CA ILE A 279 14.50 12.68 6.94
C ILE A 279 15.21 12.03 8.14
N ARG A 280 15.04 12.58 9.35
CA ARG A 280 15.64 12.02 10.57
C ARG A 280 15.18 10.59 10.83
N SER A 281 13.89 10.31 10.60
CA SER A 281 13.35 8.97 10.76
C SER A 281 13.92 7.97 9.75
N CYS A 282 14.09 8.39 8.48
CA CYS A 282 14.72 7.56 7.45
C CYS A 282 16.19 7.26 7.78
N LEU A 283 16.94 8.28 8.24
CA LEU A 283 18.35 8.14 8.66
C LEU A 283 18.48 7.20 9.85
N GLN A 284 17.67 7.38 10.90
CA GLN A 284 17.70 6.52 12.09
C GLN A 284 17.36 5.06 11.78
N ARG A 285 16.54 4.82 10.76
CA ARG A 285 16.18 3.48 10.28
C ARG A 285 17.19 2.89 9.27
N ASN A 286 18.26 3.63 8.93
CA ASN A 286 19.23 3.28 7.90
C ASN A 286 18.61 2.98 6.52
N MET A 287 17.56 3.73 6.15
CA MET A 287 16.86 3.53 4.87
C MET A 287 17.68 3.92 3.64
N PHE A 288 18.82 4.60 3.82
CA PHE A 288 19.71 5.03 2.74
C PHE A 288 20.97 4.15 2.62
N TYR A 289 21.02 3.03 3.33
CA TYR A 289 22.12 2.08 3.32
C TYR A 289 21.69 0.76 2.69
N TYR A 290 22.31 0.37 1.58
CA TYR A 290 21.87 -0.76 0.76
C TYR A 290 21.70 -2.08 1.55
N PRO A 291 22.64 -2.52 2.41
CA PRO A 291 22.45 -3.73 3.20
C PRO A 291 21.23 -3.70 4.13
N SER A 292 20.87 -2.52 4.68
CA SER A 292 19.64 -2.36 5.45
C SER A 292 18.39 -2.44 4.59
N ILE A 293 18.43 -1.90 3.37
CA ILE A 293 17.34 -2.02 2.39
C ILE A 293 17.13 -3.50 2.03
N PHE A 294 18.21 -4.20 1.66
CA PHE A 294 18.17 -5.61 1.31
C PHE A 294 17.61 -6.48 2.45
N ALA A 295 18.03 -6.22 3.70
CA ALA A 295 17.57 -6.96 4.87
C ALA A 295 16.06 -6.84 5.14
N GLN A 296 15.39 -5.76 4.69
CA GLN A 296 13.93 -5.61 4.85
C GLN A 296 13.12 -6.56 3.96
N PHE A 297 13.67 -6.94 2.81
CA PHE A 297 12.97 -7.75 1.81
C PHE A 297 13.49 -9.19 1.75
N ASN A 298 14.71 -9.44 2.22
CA ASN A 298 15.34 -10.75 2.21
C ASN A 298 14.65 -11.73 3.19
N SER A 299 13.55 -12.32 2.74
CA SER A 299 12.81 -13.38 3.42
C SER A 299 12.62 -14.55 2.47
N ALA A 300 12.88 -15.77 2.95
CA ALA A 300 12.70 -17.01 2.18
C ALA A 300 11.24 -17.25 1.68
N SER A 301 10.29 -16.46 2.16
CA SER A 301 8.88 -16.52 1.78
C SER A 301 8.48 -15.60 0.62
N VAL A 302 9.36 -14.66 0.23
CA VAL A 302 9.08 -13.64 -0.79
C VAL A 302 9.79 -14.02 -2.09
N PRO A 303 9.08 -14.11 -3.23
CA PRO A 303 9.73 -14.32 -4.52
C PRO A 303 10.72 -13.21 -4.88
N ASP A 304 11.87 -13.56 -5.45
CA ASP A 304 12.98 -12.64 -5.78
C ASP A 304 12.52 -11.38 -6.52
N VAL A 305 11.56 -11.51 -7.43
CA VAL A 305 10.95 -10.37 -8.14
C VAL A 305 10.45 -9.27 -7.20
N PHE A 306 9.73 -9.64 -6.14
CA PHE A 306 9.17 -8.67 -5.20
C PHE A 306 10.23 -8.10 -4.28
N ILE A 307 11.30 -8.87 -4.02
CA ILE A 307 12.48 -8.37 -3.30
C ILE A 307 13.11 -7.23 -4.10
N TRP A 308 13.41 -7.46 -5.38
CA TRP A 308 14.04 -6.46 -6.24
C TRP A 308 13.15 -5.23 -6.46
N VAL A 309 11.85 -5.41 -6.71
CA VAL A 309 10.90 -4.29 -6.83
C VAL A 309 10.85 -3.45 -5.55
N GLY A 310 10.82 -4.10 -4.37
CA GLY A 310 10.81 -3.40 -3.09
C GLY A 310 12.10 -2.59 -2.85
N ILE A 311 13.26 -3.17 -3.15
CA ILE A 311 14.55 -2.47 -3.07
C ILE A 311 14.55 -1.25 -4.02
N GLU A 312 14.13 -1.44 -5.27
CA GLU A 312 14.03 -0.39 -6.27
C GLU A 312 13.08 0.76 -5.84
N GLU A 313 11.97 0.42 -5.18
CA GLU A 313 11.02 1.40 -4.67
C GLU A 313 11.62 2.26 -3.54
N VAL A 314 12.34 1.64 -2.60
CA VAL A 314 13.03 2.36 -1.53
C VAL A 314 14.13 3.28 -2.08
N LYS A 315 14.92 2.81 -3.05
CA LYS A 315 15.98 3.63 -3.68
C LYS A 315 15.39 4.85 -4.38
N ARG A 316 14.30 4.68 -5.14
CA ARG A 316 13.61 5.80 -5.81
C ARG A 316 12.93 6.74 -4.83
N PHE A 317 12.35 6.23 -3.74
CA PHE A 317 11.84 7.06 -2.65
C PHE A 317 12.94 7.91 -2.01
N ALA A 318 14.09 7.31 -1.66
CA ALA A 318 15.22 8.00 -1.03
C ALA A 318 15.75 9.15 -1.91
N LEU A 319 15.88 8.86 -3.20
CA LEU A 319 16.22 9.86 -4.20
C LEU A 319 15.17 10.98 -4.25
N ALA A 320 13.89 10.66 -4.42
CA ALA A 320 12.83 11.66 -4.47
C ALA A 320 12.80 12.56 -3.21
N LEU A 321 13.00 11.98 -2.03
CA LEU A 321 13.15 12.72 -0.78
C LEU A 321 14.37 13.65 -0.79
N TYR A 322 15.52 13.20 -1.30
CA TYR A 322 16.70 14.04 -1.51
C TYR A 322 16.43 15.20 -2.48
N LYS A 323 15.70 14.96 -3.59
CA LYS A 323 15.30 16.01 -4.55
C LYS A 323 14.46 17.08 -3.87
N VAL A 324 13.43 16.67 -3.12
CA VAL A 324 12.56 17.59 -2.37
C VAL A 324 13.38 18.38 -1.35
N TYR A 325 14.21 17.69 -0.55
CA TYR A 325 15.05 18.35 0.45
C TYR A 325 16.00 19.39 -0.13
N ARG A 326 16.64 19.09 -1.28
CA ARG A 326 17.52 20.03 -2.00
C ARG A 326 16.82 21.31 -2.44
N ARG A 327 15.53 21.22 -2.80
CA ARG A 327 14.73 22.36 -3.29
C ARG A 327 14.16 23.17 -2.13
N CYS A 328 13.93 22.54 -0.99
CA CYS A 328 13.52 23.22 0.24
C CYS A 328 14.74 23.85 0.92
N ARG A 329 14.87 25.19 0.89
CA ARG A 329 15.83 25.90 1.75
C ARG A 329 15.42 25.76 3.22
N VAL A 330 15.78 24.64 3.84
CA VAL A 330 15.61 24.41 5.28
C VAL A 330 16.82 25.06 5.98
N ASP A 331 16.57 26.03 6.86
CA ASP A 331 17.57 26.90 7.50
C ASP A 331 18.85 26.17 7.91
N GLY A 332 19.94 26.43 7.17
CA GLY A 332 21.35 26.14 7.50
C GLY A 332 21.74 24.69 7.80
N THR A 333 20.80 23.77 7.93
CA THR A 333 21.01 22.41 8.44
C THR A 333 21.15 21.45 7.27
N ARG A 334 22.39 21.02 6.98
CA ARG A 334 22.70 19.98 5.99
C ARG A 334 22.35 18.59 6.55
N LEU A 335 21.07 18.25 6.55
CA LEU A 335 20.54 16.99 7.11
C LEU A 335 20.70 15.79 6.18
N LEU A 336 20.65 16.00 4.86
CA LEU A 336 20.75 14.93 3.87
C LEU A 336 21.61 15.37 2.68
N SER A 337 22.58 14.57 2.32
CA SER A 337 23.52 14.81 1.23
C SER A 337 23.65 13.58 0.35
N LEU A 338 24.30 13.73 -0.81
CA LEU A 338 24.61 12.57 -1.66
C LEU A 338 25.52 11.56 -0.95
N ALA A 339 26.32 11.99 0.03
CA ALA A 339 27.20 11.09 0.79
C ALA A 339 26.42 10.13 1.70
N ASP A 340 25.17 10.47 2.03
CA ASP A 340 24.29 9.63 2.85
C ASP A 340 23.56 8.56 2.01
N LEU A 341 23.54 8.69 0.67
CA LEU A 341 22.93 7.73 -0.25
C LEU A 341 23.92 6.61 -0.58
N GLN A 342 23.94 5.59 0.28
CA GLN A 342 24.84 4.44 0.21
C GLN A 342 24.18 3.25 -0.52
N PHE A 343 23.80 3.50 -1.77
CA PHE A 343 23.30 2.51 -2.71
C PHE A 343 23.62 2.96 -4.14
N ALA A 344 23.73 2.01 -5.07
CA ALA A 344 23.85 2.31 -6.50
C ALA A 344 22.55 2.92 -7.04
N MET A 345 22.66 3.77 -8.06
CA MET A 345 21.50 4.38 -8.73
C MET A 345 20.43 3.33 -9.09
N PRO A 346 19.12 3.65 -9.01
CA PRO A 346 18.08 2.75 -9.45
C PRO A 346 18.24 2.42 -10.94
N ASP A 347 18.16 1.14 -11.29
CA ASP A 347 18.28 0.70 -12.68
C ASP A 347 16.96 0.97 -13.41
N SER A 348 17.01 1.53 -14.62
CA SER A 348 15.85 1.86 -15.47
C SER A 348 15.29 0.63 -16.24
N ASP A 349 15.57 -0.57 -15.73
CA ASP A 349 15.33 -1.83 -16.42
C ASP A 349 13.83 -2.15 -16.60
N GLU A 350 13.59 -3.11 -17.51
CA GLU A 350 12.29 -3.69 -17.86
C GLU A 350 11.41 -4.03 -16.65
N LEU A 351 12.01 -4.38 -15.51
CA LEU A 351 11.33 -4.69 -14.25
C LEU A 351 10.49 -3.54 -13.70
N TRP A 352 11.02 -2.32 -13.66
CA TRP A 352 10.32 -1.18 -13.07
C TRP A 352 9.15 -0.70 -13.94
N HIS A 353 9.26 -0.93 -15.24
CA HIS A 353 8.25 -0.56 -16.24
C HIS A 353 7.34 -1.73 -16.67
N ALA A 354 7.58 -2.94 -16.17
CA ALA A 354 6.85 -4.12 -16.59
C ALA A 354 5.41 -4.16 -16.04
N SER A 355 4.51 -4.73 -16.85
CA SER A 355 3.12 -5.00 -16.47
C SER A 355 2.98 -6.28 -15.63
N SER A 356 1.77 -6.58 -15.17
CA SER A 356 1.39 -7.65 -14.20
C SER A 356 1.93 -9.08 -14.46
N ASP A 357 2.52 -9.36 -15.62
CA ASP A 357 3.15 -10.64 -15.94
C ASP A 357 4.57 -10.80 -15.36
N LEU A 358 5.01 -9.85 -14.52
CA LEU A 358 6.35 -9.65 -13.98
C LEU A 358 7.05 -10.95 -13.50
N ALA A 359 6.34 -11.83 -12.78
CA ALA A 359 6.91 -13.09 -12.27
C ALA A 359 7.30 -14.11 -13.36
N SER A 360 6.82 -13.93 -14.60
CA SER A 360 7.03 -14.87 -15.71
C SER A 360 8.15 -14.47 -16.67
N ARG A 361 8.68 -13.24 -16.56
CA ARG A 361 9.60 -12.64 -17.53
C ARG A 361 11.00 -12.37 -16.99
N ILE A 362 11.21 -12.54 -15.69
CA ILE A 362 12.51 -12.26 -15.08
C ILE A 362 13.41 -13.48 -15.30
N PRO A 363 14.58 -13.31 -15.92
CA PRO A 363 15.58 -14.37 -15.99
C PRO A 363 15.89 -14.88 -14.58
N ALA A 364 16.11 -16.18 -14.42
CA ALA A 364 16.54 -16.79 -13.15
C ALA A 364 17.89 -16.21 -12.61
N SER A 365 18.51 -15.29 -13.35
CA SER A 365 19.77 -14.62 -13.06
C SER A 365 19.63 -13.11 -12.82
N TYR A 366 18.45 -12.56 -12.51
CA TYR A 366 18.37 -11.16 -12.08
C TYR A 366 19.07 -11.02 -10.74
N GLY A 367 20.34 -10.62 -10.81
CA GLY A 367 21.26 -10.58 -9.68
C GLY A 367 21.38 -9.19 -9.09
N ASP A 368 21.98 -9.14 -7.90
CA ASP A 368 22.31 -7.91 -7.22
C ASP A 368 23.36 -7.10 -8.01
N LYS A 369 22.92 -6.00 -8.62
CA LYS A 369 23.81 -5.05 -9.30
C LYS A 369 24.35 -3.96 -8.36
N ASN A 370 23.93 -3.93 -7.08
CA ASN A 370 24.23 -2.85 -6.14
C ASN A 370 25.61 -3.00 -5.48
N LYS A 371 26.69 -2.95 -6.27
CA LYS A 371 28.05 -2.97 -5.75
C LYS A 371 28.43 -1.62 -5.13
N GLU A 372 29.23 -1.67 -4.06
CA GLU A 372 29.66 -0.48 -3.32
C GLU A 372 30.41 0.55 -4.17
N GLU A 373 31.22 0.09 -5.12
CA GLU A 373 31.93 0.93 -6.09
C GLU A 373 31.01 1.82 -6.95
N TYR A 374 29.74 1.44 -7.12
CA TYR A 374 28.74 2.20 -7.88
C TYR A 374 27.80 3.02 -6.99
N TRP A 375 28.04 3.08 -5.68
CA TRP A 375 27.17 3.85 -4.80
C TRP A 375 27.23 5.35 -5.09
N ILE A 376 26.07 6.01 -4.97
CA ILE A 376 25.94 7.47 -5.16
C ILE A 376 26.92 8.21 -4.24
N SER A 377 27.05 7.76 -2.99
CA SER A 377 27.98 8.32 -2.01
C SER A 377 29.45 8.28 -2.44
N GLN A 378 29.87 7.29 -3.24
CA GLN A 378 31.23 7.22 -3.77
C GLN A 378 31.43 8.19 -4.93
N THR A 379 30.46 8.27 -5.84
CA THR A 379 30.51 9.19 -6.99
C THR A 379 30.46 10.66 -6.55
N ALA A 380 29.66 10.96 -5.53
CA ALA A 380 29.53 12.31 -4.98
C ALA A 380 30.82 12.84 -4.34
N ARG A 381 31.70 11.96 -3.84
CA ARG A 381 33.02 12.34 -3.33
C ARG A 381 33.96 12.79 -4.45
N LEU A 382 33.78 12.26 -5.67
CA LEU A 382 34.59 12.59 -6.84
C LEU A 382 34.14 13.88 -7.54
N LEU A 383 32.86 14.28 -7.40
CA LEU A 383 32.26 15.42 -8.11
C LEU A 383 32.22 16.74 -7.32
N GLN A 384 32.84 16.83 -6.13
CA GLN A 384 32.97 18.10 -5.41
C GLN A 384 34.27 18.81 -5.81
N PRO A 385 34.21 19.67 -6.85
CA PRO A 385 34.19 21.10 -6.57
C PRO A 385 33.23 21.87 -7.50
N GLY A 386 32.29 22.60 -6.89
CA GLY A 386 31.58 23.69 -7.57
C GLY A 386 30.15 23.37 -8.01
N GLY A 387 29.21 23.34 -7.05
CA GLY A 387 27.87 23.93 -7.14
C GLY A 387 26.95 23.61 -8.33
N ALA A 388 27.29 22.69 -9.23
CA ALA A 388 26.48 22.40 -10.41
C ALA A 388 25.20 21.67 -10.00
N GLU A 389 24.06 22.18 -10.49
CA GLU A 389 22.77 21.50 -10.37
C GLU A 389 22.84 20.14 -11.07
N PHE A 390 23.01 19.10 -10.27
CA PHE A 390 22.73 17.73 -10.70
C PHE A 390 21.20 17.57 -10.66
N ASP A 391 20.56 17.65 -11.82
CA ASP A 391 19.13 17.37 -12.03
C ASP A 391 19.00 15.96 -12.62
N TRP A 392 18.47 15.03 -11.83
CA TRP A 392 18.53 13.59 -12.11
C TRP A 392 17.15 12.92 -12.23
N ILE A 393 16.08 13.71 -12.46
CA ILE A 393 14.80 13.20 -12.97
C ILE A 393 14.23 14.18 -13.97
#